data_AF-A0A3R9WM93-F1
#
_entry.id   AF-A0A3R9WM93-F1
#
_cell.length_a   1.000
_cell.length_b   1.000
_cell.length_c   1.000
_cell.angle_alpha   90.00
_cell.angle_beta   90.00
_cell.angle_gamma   90.00
#
_symmetry.space_group_name_H-M   'P 1'
#
loop_
_entity.id
_entity.type
_entity.pdbx_description
1 polymer ?
#
loop_
_entity_poly.entity_id
_entity_poly.type
_entity_poly.pdbx_seq_one_letter_code
_entity_poly.pdbx_strand_id
1 'polypeptide(L)'
;MTGTDDVLLVHGGTPLEGEIRVRGAKNLVPKAMVAALLGGEPSRLRNVPDIRDVRVVRGLLQLHGVTVRPGDEPGELVLDPTHVESANVADIDAHAGSSRIPILFCGPLLHRLGHAFIPGLGGCDIGGRPIDFHFDVLRQFGATIEKRADGQYLEAPQRLRGTKIRLPYPSVGATEQVLLTAVLAEGVTELSNAAVEPEIEDLICVLQKMGAIIGVDTDRTIRITGVDKLGGYNHQALPDRLEAASWASAALATGGNIYVRGAQQRSMMTFLNTYRKVGGAFEIDDEGIRFWHPGGPLKAIALETDVHPGFQTDWQQPLVVALTQASGLSIVHETVYESRLGFTSALNQMGAHIQLYRECLGGSACRFGQRNFLHSAVVSGPTKLQGADLVIPDLRGGFSYLIAALAAEGTSRVHGIDLINRGYENFMEKLVELGAKVELPAGDLV
;
A
#
# COMPACT_ATOMS: atom_id res chain seq x y z
N MET A 1 -17.15 -19.80 2.52
CA MET A 1 -18.10 -19.60 3.64
C MET A 1 -17.34 -19.11 4.85
N THR A 2 -18.01 -18.38 5.74
CA THR A 2 -17.56 -17.68 6.97
C THR A 2 -17.17 -16.21 6.77
N GLY A 3 -18.14 -15.38 6.37
CA GLY A 3 -18.17 -13.98 6.78
C GLY A 3 -18.98 -13.91 8.06
N THR A 4 -18.33 -13.66 9.18
CA THR A 4 -19.04 -13.09 10.33
C THR A 4 -19.38 -11.65 9.95
N ASP A 5 -20.66 -11.29 10.03
CA ASP A 5 -21.14 -9.90 9.91
C ASP A 5 -20.67 -9.10 11.14
N ASP A 6 -19.36 -8.96 11.33
CA ASP A 6 -18.80 -8.18 12.41
C ASP A 6 -19.02 -6.70 12.08
N VAL A 7 -20.11 -6.17 12.64
CA VAL A 7 -20.48 -4.76 12.57
C VAL A 7 -19.75 -4.04 13.69
N LEU A 8 -18.93 -3.04 13.35
CA LEU A 8 -18.37 -2.13 14.33
C LEU A 8 -19.32 -0.94 14.53
N LEU A 9 -19.84 -0.76 15.74
CA LEU A 9 -20.54 0.47 16.10
C LEU A 9 -19.50 1.53 16.45
N VAL A 10 -19.62 2.70 15.82
CA VAL A 10 -18.71 3.83 16.02
C VAL A 10 -19.52 5.02 16.49
N HIS A 11 -19.30 5.45 17.73
CA HIS A 11 -19.91 6.65 18.30
C HIS A 11 -19.02 7.85 18.01
N GLY A 12 -19.33 8.55 16.91
CA GLY A 12 -18.51 9.63 16.40
C GLY A 12 -18.59 10.92 17.22
N GLY A 13 -17.80 11.90 16.81
CA GLY A 13 -17.75 13.24 17.42
C GLY A 13 -16.85 13.32 18.66
N THR A 14 -16.10 12.27 18.97
CA THR A 14 -15.09 12.27 20.03
C THR A 14 -13.72 12.58 19.41
N PRO A 15 -13.02 13.65 19.85
CA PRO A 15 -11.64 13.90 19.43
C PRO A 15 -10.72 12.73 19.77
N LEU A 16 -9.89 12.33 18.81
CA LEU A 16 -8.91 11.27 19.02
C LEU A 16 -7.65 11.83 19.67
N GLU A 17 -7.28 11.31 20.83
CA GLU A 17 -6.15 11.80 21.61
C GLU A 17 -5.30 10.65 22.12
N GLY A 18 -3.99 10.73 21.92
CA GLY A 18 -3.06 9.75 22.45
C GLY A 18 -1.86 9.50 21.56
N GLU A 19 -1.30 8.31 21.70
CA GLU A 19 -0.13 7.84 20.98
C GLU A 19 -0.40 6.47 20.37
N ILE A 20 0.02 6.29 19.13
CA ILE A 20 0.02 4.98 18.44
C ILE A 20 1.38 4.75 17.77
N ARG A 21 1.66 3.49 17.45
CA ARG A 21 2.86 3.08 16.71
C ARG A 21 2.50 2.54 15.33
N VAL A 22 3.17 3.05 14.30
CA VAL A 22 3.15 2.45 12.96
C VAL A 22 4.29 1.43 12.83
N ARG A 23 4.00 0.29 12.18
CA ARG A 23 4.98 -0.75 11.87
C ARG A 23 5.55 -0.57 10.47
N GLY A 24 6.35 -1.52 10.00
CA GLY A 24 6.94 -1.51 8.67
C GLY A 24 5.88 -1.45 7.58
N ALA A 25 6.18 -0.73 6.50
CA ALA A 25 5.25 -0.43 5.44
C ALA A 25 4.71 -1.71 4.80
N LYS A 26 3.37 -1.84 4.73
CA LYS A 26 2.70 -2.98 4.07
C LYS A 26 3.08 -3.12 2.60
N ASN A 27 3.51 -2.02 1.98
CA ASN A 27 3.93 -1.96 0.60
C ASN A 27 5.40 -2.36 0.39
N LEU A 28 6.22 -2.43 1.44
CA LEU A 28 7.61 -2.93 1.37
C LEU A 28 7.71 -4.36 1.89
N VAL A 29 7.22 -4.62 3.10
CA VAL A 29 7.55 -5.83 3.87
C VAL A 29 7.34 -7.12 3.06
N PRO A 30 6.18 -7.34 2.40
CA PRO A 30 6.00 -8.50 1.54
C PRO A 30 7.04 -8.63 0.42
N LYS A 31 7.57 -7.52 -0.12
CA LYS A 31 8.56 -7.53 -1.21
C LYS A 31 9.96 -7.83 -0.68
N ALA A 32 10.31 -7.33 0.50
CA ALA A 32 11.54 -7.72 1.19
C ALA A 32 11.52 -9.22 1.54
N MET A 33 10.37 -9.76 1.95
CA MET A 33 10.20 -11.20 2.17
C MET A 33 10.39 -12.00 0.87
N VAL A 34 9.81 -11.55 -0.25
CA VAL A 34 10.03 -12.16 -1.58
C VAL A 34 11.49 -12.08 -2.01
N ALA A 35 12.17 -10.97 -1.76
CA ALA A 35 13.58 -10.80 -2.09
C ALA A 35 14.47 -11.86 -1.42
N ALA A 36 14.09 -12.37 -0.23
CA ALA A 36 14.84 -13.43 0.45
C ALA A 36 15.00 -14.72 -0.40
N LEU A 37 14.08 -15.00 -1.33
CA LEU A 37 14.20 -16.13 -2.26
C LEU A 37 15.44 -16.06 -3.15
N LEU A 38 15.92 -14.85 -3.44
CA LEU A 38 17.09 -14.63 -4.30
C LEU A 38 18.41 -15.00 -3.60
N GLY A 39 18.41 -15.05 -2.27
CA GLY A 39 19.60 -15.29 -1.46
C GLY A 39 19.92 -16.78 -1.29
N GLY A 40 21.19 -17.08 -1.00
CA GLY A 40 21.65 -18.41 -0.58
C GLY A 40 21.77 -18.60 0.93
N GLU A 41 21.49 -17.56 1.73
CA GLU A 41 21.72 -17.53 3.19
C GLU A 41 20.51 -16.92 3.92
N PRO A 42 20.32 -17.21 5.22
CA PRO A 42 19.22 -16.66 6.00
C PRO A 42 19.19 -15.13 6.04
N SER A 43 17.99 -14.57 5.91
CA SER A 43 17.70 -13.15 6.04
C SER A 43 16.92 -12.85 7.32
N ARG A 44 17.12 -11.66 7.87
CA ARG A 44 16.46 -11.14 9.08
C ARG A 44 15.77 -9.82 8.76
N LEU A 45 14.44 -9.84 8.84
CA LEU A 45 13.59 -8.68 8.58
C LEU A 45 12.90 -8.24 9.88
N ARG A 46 13.17 -7.00 10.31
CA ARG A 46 12.62 -6.38 11.52
C ARG A 46 11.53 -5.37 11.17
N ASN A 47 10.72 -5.02 12.16
CA ASN A 47 9.57 -4.11 12.04
C ASN A 47 8.47 -4.64 11.10
N VAL A 48 8.26 -5.95 11.07
CA VAL A 48 7.22 -6.63 10.28
C VAL A 48 5.85 -6.46 10.95
N PRO A 49 4.83 -5.90 10.27
CA PRO A 49 3.46 -5.87 10.77
C PRO A 49 2.79 -7.25 10.65
N ASP A 50 1.97 -7.62 11.63
CA ASP A 50 1.09 -8.78 11.56
C ASP A 50 -0.19 -8.46 10.79
N ILE A 51 -0.10 -8.53 9.46
CA ILE A 51 -1.21 -8.26 8.53
C ILE A 51 -1.42 -9.44 7.58
N ARG A 52 -2.63 -9.54 7.00
CA ARG A 52 -3.00 -10.65 6.11
C ARG A 52 -2.02 -10.86 4.96
N ASP A 53 -1.57 -9.79 4.29
CA ASP A 53 -0.67 -9.89 3.14
C ASP A 53 0.70 -10.48 3.54
N VAL A 54 1.21 -10.18 4.75
CA VAL A 54 2.43 -10.78 5.30
C VAL A 54 2.23 -12.28 5.56
N ARG A 55 1.07 -12.66 6.11
CA ARG A 55 0.73 -14.08 6.35
C ARG A 55 0.61 -14.86 5.05
N VAL A 56 0.02 -14.27 4.00
CA VAL A 56 -0.06 -14.87 2.66
C VAL A 56 1.33 -15.11 2.08
N VAL A 57 2.20 -14.09 2.09
CA VAL A 57 3.57 -14.23 1.56
C VAL A 57 4.38 -15.22 2.39
N ARG A 58 4.21 -15.23 3.72
CA ARG A 58 4.82 -16.24 4.58
C ARG A 58 4.41 -17.65 4.16
N GLY A 59 3.11 -17.89 3.95
CA GLY A 59 2.60 -19.19 3.50
C GLY A 59 3.17 -19.59 2.14
N LEU A 60 3.18 -18.67 1.16
CA LEU A 60 3.75 -18.93 -0.16
C LEU A 60 5.25 -19.24 -0.12
N LEU A 61 6.02 -18.53 0.72
CA LEU A 61 7.43 -18.82 0.94
C LEU A 61 7.62 -20.23 1.52
N GLN A 62 6.81 -20.60 2.52
CA GLN A 62 6.86 -21.92 3.15
C GLN A 62 6.48 -23.04 2.17
N LEU A 63 5.50 -22.82 1.30
CA LEU A 63 5.15 -23.76 0.22
C LEU A 63 6.32 -23.99 -0.74
N HIS A 64 7.15 -22.98 -0.94
CA HIS A 64 8.38 -23.06 -1.74
C HIS A 64 9.61 -23.49 -0.93
N GLY A 65 9.43 -24.15 0.24
CA GLY A 65 10.52 -24.71 1.03
C GLY A 65 11.34 -23.70 1.86
N VAL A 66 10.95 -22.41 1.87
CA VAL A 66 11.60 -21.39 2.70
C VAL A 66 11.16 -21.57 4.15
N THR A 67 12.11 -21.73 5.07
CA THR A 67 11.79 -21.74 6.50
C THR A 67 11.56 -20.30 6.96
N VAL A 68 10.33 -19.98 7.40
CA VAL A 68 9.97 -18.67 7.95
C VAL A 68 9.58 -18.80 9.43
N ARG A 69 10.43 -18.26 10.30
CA ARG A 69 10.26 -18.31 11.76
C ARG A 69 10.32 -16.91 12.38
N PRO A 70 9.68 -16.70 13.54
CA PRO A 70 9.91 -15.50 14.32
C PRO A 70 11.39 -15.31 14.68
N GLY A 71 11.80 -14.04 14.77
CA GLY A 71 13.09 -13.64 15.32
C GLY A 71 13.08 -13.58 16.85
N ASP A 72 14.01 -12.79 17.39
CA ASP A 72 14.21 -12.65 18.83
C ASP A 72 13.27 -11.57 19.42
N GLU A 73 12.85 -10.60 18.59
CA GLU A 73 11.96 -9.50 18.97
C GLU A 73 10.57 -9.56 18.30
N PRO A 74 9.52 -8.99 18.92
CA PRO A 74 8.20 -8.86 18.28
C PRO A 74 8.27 -8.06 16.96
N GLY A 75 7.66 -8.60 15.91
CA GLY A 75 7.73 -8.02 14.57
C GLY A 75 9.06 -8.30 13.85
N GLU A 76 9.74 -9.40 14.20
CA GLU A 76 10.91 -9.88 13.49
C GLU A 76 10.67 -11.24 12.85
N LEU A 77 11.14 -11.41 11.61
CA LEU A 77 11.15 -12.68 10.89
C LEU A 77 12.57 -13.06 10.47
N VAL A 78 12.89 -14.35 10.61
CA VAL A 78 14.05 -14.99 9.98
C VAL A 78 13.55 -15.86 8.83
N LEU A 79 14.08 -15.63 7.63
CA LEU A 79 13.72 -16.30 6.39
C LEU A 79 14.94 -17.06 5.86
N ASP A 80 14.85 -18.39 5.77
CA ASP A 80 15.93 -19.25 5.30
C ASP A 80 15.57 -19.89 3.94
N PRO A 81 16.19 -19.45 2.83
CA PRO A 81 15.90 -19.92 1.47
C PRO A 81 16.81 -21.09 1.00
N THR A 82 17.51 -21.76 1.91
CA THR A 82 18.49 -22.83 1.55
C THR A 82 17.84 -24.07 0.92
N HIS A 83 16.56 -24.32 1.20
CA HIS A 83 15.80 -25.50 0.73
C HIS A 83 14.69 -25.15 -0.26
N VAL A 84 14.88 -24.11 -1.09
CA VAL A 84 13.85 -23.68 -2.05
C VAL A 84 13.49 -24.81 -3.03
N GLU A 85 12.19 -25.06 -3.17
CA GLU A 85 11.64 -26.10 -4.03
C GLU A 85 10.37 -25.67 -4.77
N SER A 86 9.95 -26.48 -5.74
CA SER A 86 8.70 -26.29 -6.46
C SER A 86 7.50 -26.62 -5.57
N ALA A 87 6.56 -25.69 -5.45
CA ALA A 87 5.32 -25.89 -4.71
C ALA A 87 4.22 -26.49 -5.60
N ASN A 88 3.24 -27.15 -4.98
CA ASN A 88 2.07 -27.66 -5.68
C ASN A 88 1.15 -26.51 -6.13
N VAL A 89 0.74 -26.54 -7.39
CA VAL A 89 -0.17 -25.57 -8.03
C VAL A 89 -1.46 -25.34 -7.22
N ALA A 90 -2.08 -26.41 -6.71
CA ALA A 90 -3.32 -26.31 -5.93
C ALA A 90 -3.12 -25.59 -4.60
N ASP A 91 -1.97 -25.80 -3.96
CA ASP A 91 -1.65 -25.14 -2.68
C ASP A 91 -1.32 -23.66 -2.89
N ILE A 92 -0.66 -23.31 -4.00
CA ILE A 92 -0.41 -21.92 -4.39
C ILE A 92 -1.73 -21.21 -4.65
N ASP A 93 -2.66 -21.80 -5.40
CA ASP A 93 -3.96 -21.20 -5.70
C ASP A 93 -4.78 -20.95 -4.44
N ALA A 94 -4.83 -21.95 -3.54
CA ALA A 94 -5.52 -21.85 -2.26
C ALA A 94 -4.95 -20.72 -1.36
N HIS A 95 -3.63 -20.49 -1.39
CA HIS A 95 -2.96 -19.49 -0.54
C HIS A 95 -2.90 -18.09 -1.17
N ALA A 96 -2.79 -17.97 -2.49
CA ALA A 96 -2.68 -16.71 -3.19
C ALA A 96 -3.94 -15.84 -3.00
N GLY A 97 -5.12 -16.46 -3.00
CA GLY A 97 -6.40 -15.78 -2.81
C GLY A 97 -6.55 -14.57 -3.74
N SER A 98 -6.88 -13.40 -3.18
CA SER A 98 -6.96 -12.13 -3.91
C SER A 98 -5.68 -11.29 -3.87
N SER A 99 -4.60 -11.81 -3.30
CA SER A 99 -3.31 -11.10 -3.25
C SER A 99 -2.69 -11.04 -4.64
N ARG A 100 -2.08 -9.89 -4.95
CA ARG A 100 -1.33 -9.69 -6.20
C ARG A 100 0.16 -9.79 -6.02
N ILE A 101 0.64 -9.98 -4.79
CA ILE A 101 2.06 -10.20 -4.50
C ILE A 101 2.62 -11.48 -5.17
N PRO A 102 1.87 -12.58 -5.38
CA PRO A 102 2.40 -13.79 -6.00
C PRO A 102 3.14 -13.56 -7.33
N ILE A 103 2.70 -12.60 -8.16
CA ILE A 103 3.38 -12.31 -9.44
C ILE A 103 4.87 -11.95 -9.25
N LEU A 104 5.22 -11.31 -8.13
CA LEU A 104 6.57 -10.88 -7.82
C LEU A 104 7.50 -12.06 -7.47
N PHE A 105 6.95 -13.24 -7.15
CA PHE A 105 7.75 -14.46 -6.96
C PHE A 105 8.35 -14.94 -8.29
N CYS A 106 7.78 -14.58 -9.44
CA CYS A 106 8.23 -15.13 -10.74
C CYS A 106 9.71 -14.88 -11.01
N GLY A 107 10.20 -13.64 -10.84
CA GLY A 107 11.60 -13.32 -11.08
C GLY A 107 12.55 -14.15 -10.21
N PRO A 108 12.38 -14.14 -8.87
CA PRO A 108 13.15 -14.97 -7.97
C PRO A 108 13.05 -16.48 -8.25
N LEU A 109 11.85 -17.03 -8.48
CA LEU A 109 11.67 -18.46 -8.75
C LEU A 109 12.28 -18.88 -10.09
N LEU A 110 12.21 -18.04 -11.13
CA LEU A 110 12.89 -18.31 -12.39
C LEU A 110 14.41 -18.43 -12.22
N HIS A 111 15.02 -17.62 -11.34
CA HIS A 111 16.44 -17.74 -11.02
C HIS A 111 16.77 -18.98 -10.18
N ARG A 112 15.90 -19.33 -9.22
CA ARG A 112 16.15 -20.42 -8.27
C ARG A 112 15.82 -21.81 -8.83
N LEU A 113 14.76 -21.92 -9.62
CA LEU A 113 14.17 -23.18 -10.08
C LEU A 113 14.11 -23.31 -11.60
N GLY A 114 14.37 -22.24 -12.35
CA GLY A 114 14.21 -22.21 -13.81
C GLY A 114 12.77 -22.14 -14.28
N HIS A 115 11.79 -22.17 -13.37
CA HIS A 115 10.36 -22.11 -13.69
C HIS A 115 9.57 -21.46 -12.55
N ALA A 116 8.38 -20.96 -12.87
CA ALA A 116 7.43 -20.42 -11.93
C ALA A 116 5.99 -20.67 -12.40
N PHE A 117 5.05 -20.71 -11.46
CA PHE A 117 3.63 -20.83 -11.75
C PHE A 117 2.86 -19.72 -11.05
N ILE A 118 1.89 -19.14 -11.75
CA ILE A 118 0.96 -18.16 -11.20
C ILE A 118 -0.47 -18.60 -11.50
N PRO A 119 -1.33 -18.79 -10.48
CA PRO A 119 -2.73 -19.10 -10.70
C PRO A 119 -3.44 -17.94 -11.40
N GLY A 120 -4.65 -18.16 -11.89
CA GLY A 120 -5.47 -17.10 -12.46
C GLY A 120 -5.74 -15.97 -11.46
N LEU A 121 -4.91 -14.92 -11.46
CA LEU A 121 -5.09 -13.75 -10.60
C LEU A 121 -6.36 -12.99 -11.06
N GLY A 122 -7.38 -12.94 -10.20
CA GLY A 122 -8.63 -12.22 -10.48
C GLY A 122 -8.47 -10.71 -10.73
N GLY A 123 -9.54 -10.11 -11.27
CA GLY A 123 -9.68 -8.66 -11.45
C GLY A 123 -9.74 -7.90 -10.11
N CYS A 124 -9.50 -6.59 -10.13
CA CYS A 124 -9.66 -5.69 -8.97
C CYS A 124 -10.61 -4.58 -9.39
N ASP A 125 -11.59 -4.25 -8.54
CA ASP A 125 -12.73 -3.39 -8.90
C ASP A 125 -12.38 -1.91 -9.10
N ILE A 126 -11.16 -1.50 -8.73
CA ILE A 126 -10.69 -0.10 -8.73
C ILE A 126 -10.01 0.27 -10.08
N GLY A 127 -10.21 -0.57 -11.11
CA GLY A 127 -9.66 -0.43 -12.46
C GLY A 127 -8.84 -1.64 -12.92
N GLY A 128 -8.78 -1.85 -14.23
CA GLY A 128 -7.94 -2.88 -14.83
C GLY A 128 -6.48 -2.57 -14.54
N ARG A 129 -5.84 -3.29 -13.61
CA ARG A 129 -4.38 -3.34 -13.53
C ARG A 129 -3.94 -4.61 -14.25
N PRO A 130 -3.77 -4.57 -15.58
CA PRO A 130 -3.37 -5.75 -16.30
C PRO A 130 -2.02 -6.23 -15.74
N ILE A 131 -2.00 -7.47 -15.27
CA ILE A 131 -0.78 -8.20 -14.90
C ILE A 131 0.15 -8.39 -16.11
N ASP A 132 -0.35 -8.10 -17.31
CA ASP A 132 0.37 -8.13 -18.58
C ASP A 132 1.70 -7.38 -18.50
N PHE A 133 1.77 -6.24 -17.81
CA PHE A 133 3.05 -5.52 -17.66
C PHE A 133 4.13 -6.34 -16.94
N HIS A 134 3.76 -7.15 -15.95
CA HIS A 134 4.73 -8.02 -15.26
C HIS A 134 5.21 -9.13 -16.19
N PHE A 135 4.29 -9.74 -16.93
CA PHE A 135 4.63 -10.77 -17.91
C PHE A 135 5.47 -10.23 -19.08
N ASP A 136 5.17 -9.02 -19.55
CA ASP A 136 5.92 -8.38 -20.62
C ASP A 136 7.33 -7.99 -20.17
N VAL A 137 7.51 -7.58 -18.92
CA VAL A 137 8.84 -7.41 -18.31
C VAL A 137 9.58 -8.75 -18.33
N LEU A 138 8.98 -9.82 -17.80
CA LEU A 138 9.62 -11.14 -17.72
C LEU A 138 10.00 -11.70 -19.11
N ARG A 139 9.14 -11.52 -20.12
CA ARG A 139 9.44 -11.88 -21.52
C ARG A 139 10.63 -11.10 -22.07
N GLN A 140 10.75 -9.81 -21.76
CA GLN A 140 11.90 -8.99 -22.18
C GLN A 140 13.22 -9.44 -21.55
N PHE A 141 13.18 -10.08 -20.38
CA PHE A 141 14.34 -10.76 -19.76
C PHE A 141 14.64 -12.14 -20.37
N GLY A 142 13.76 -12.67 -21.22
CA GLY A 142 13.93 -13.95 -21.90
C GLY A 142 13.09 -15.11 -21.34
N ALA A 143 12.15 -14.85 -20.43
CA ALA A 143 11.24 -15.88 -19.94
C ALA A 143 10.18 -16.24 -21.01
N THR A 144 9.86 -17.52 -21.13
CA THR A 144 8.70 -18.01 -21.91
C THR A 144 7.50 -18.09 -20.98
N ILE A 145 6.32 -17.77 -21.50
CA ILE A 145 5.08 -17.75 -20.71
C ILE A 145 3.98 -18.48 -21.50
N GLU A 146 3.49 -19.57 -20.95
CA GLU A 146 2.41 -20.37 -21.51
C GLU A 146 1.15 -20.24 -20.64
N LYS A 147 0.06 -19.79 -21.26
CA LYS A 147 -1.24 -19.71 -20.60
C LYS A 147 -1.95 -21.05 -20.72
N ARG A 148 -2.28 -21.66 -19.58
CA ARG A 148 -3.07 -22.89 -19.48
C ARG A 148 -4.41 -22.61 -18.78
N ALA A 149 -5.25 -23.63 -18.66
CA ALA A 149 -6.59 -23.50 -18.07
C ALA A 149 -6.56 -23.17 -16.57
N ASP A 150 -5.53 -23.65 -15.88
CA ASP A 150 -5.28 -23.55 -14.45
C ASP A 150 -4.38 -22.37 -14.05
N GLY A 151 -3.70 -21.72 -15.00
CA GLY A 151 -2.86 -20.56 -14.71
C GLY A 151 -1.85 -20.22 -15.80
N GLN A 152 -0.83 -19.48 -15.42
CA GLN A 152 0.29 -19.08 -16.27
C GLN A 152 1.55 -19.81 -15.82
N TYR A 153 2.18 -20.51 -16.75
CA TYR A 153 3.43 -21.23 -16.54
C TYR A 153 4.57 -20.41 -17.15
N LEU A 154 5.61 -20.17 -16.38
CA LEU A 154 6.77 -19.41 -16.79
C LEU A 154 8.00 -20.30 -16.73
N GLU A 155 8.83 -20.24 -17.76
CA GLU A 155 10.12 -20.93 -17.81
C GLU A 155 11.23 -19.97 -18.21
N ALA A 156 12.42 -20.19 -17.66
CA ALA A 156 13.66 -19.53 -18.06
C ALA A 156 14.52 -20.56 -18.81
N PRO A 157 14.33 -20.74 -20.13
CA PRO A 157 15.05 -21.77 -20.90
C PRO A 157 16.57 -21.54 -20.91
N GLN A 158 16.98 -20.30 -20.66
CA GLN A 158 18.37 -19.87 -20.47
C GLN A 158 18.41 -18.92 -19.27
N ARG A 159 19.61 -18.60 -18.78
CA ARG A 159 19.79 -17.52 -17.78
C ARG A 159 19.12 -16.25 -18.33
N LEU A 160 18.29 -15.63 -17.51
CA LEU A 160 17.63 -14.36 -17.86
C LEU A 160 18.69 -13.32 -18.19
N ARG A 161 18.42 -12.44 -19.17
CA ARG A 161 19.38 -11.43 -19.65
C ARG A 161 18.92 -10.03 -19.36
N GLY A 162 19.85 -9.19 -18.93
CA GLY A 162 19.63 -7.76 -18.74
C GLY A 162 19.17 -7.10 -20.05
N THR A 163 18.31 -6.10 -19.91
CA THR A 163 17.62 -5.47 -21.05
C THR A 163 17.29 -4.01 -20.76
N LYS A 164 16.85 -3.26 -21.77
CA LYS A 164 16.40 -1.88 -21.61
C LYS A 164 14.88 -1.82 -21.59
N ILE A 165 14.33 -1.34 -20.49
CA ILE A 165 12.89 -1.24 -20.27
C ILE A 165 12.54 0.21 -20.00
N ARG A 166 11.58 0.75 -20.75
CA ARG A 166 11.00 2.08 -20.48
C ARG A 166 9.55 1.93 -20.11
N LEU A 167 9.20 2.30 -18.88
CA LEU A 167 7.81 2.25 -18.44
C LEU A 167 7.02 3.43 -19.03
N PRO A 168 5.81 3.22 -19.57
CA PRO A 168 4.96 4.32 -20.04
C PRO A 168 4.45 5.18 -18.88
N TYR A 169 4.44 4.63 -17.68
CA TYR A 169 4.10 5.29 -16.43
C TYR A 169 4.95 4.67 -15.30
N PRO A 170 5.42 5.46 -14.31
CA PRO A 170 6.19 4.97 -13.17
C PRO A 170 5.37 4.04 -12.27
N SER A 171 5.21 2.80 -12.72
CA SER A 171 4.45 1.75 -12.05
C SER A 171 5.30 1.12 -10.96
N VAL A 172 4.84 1.21 -9.72
CA VAL A 172 5.47 0.58 -8.54
C VAL A 172 5.66 -0.91 -8.76
N GLY A 173 4.58 -1.64 -9.09
CA GLY A 173 4.65 -3.09 -9.27
C GLY A 173 5.55 -3.55 -10.42
N ALA A 174 5.58 -2.80 -11.54
CA ALA A 174 6.49 -3.13 -12.64
C ALA A 174 7.96 -2.85 -12.27
N THR A 175 8.21 -1.79 -11.51
CA THR A 175 9.56 -1.46 -10.99
C THR A 175 10.02 -2.54 -10.01
N GLU A 176 9.18 -2.99 -9.08
CA GLU A 176 9.44 -4.11 -8.17
C GLU A 176 9.77 -5.39 -8.95
N GLN A 177 9.01 -5.71 -10.00
CA GLN A 177 9.26 -6.88 -10.85
C GLN A 177 10.63 -6.81 -11.52
N VAL A 178 10.98 -5.66 -12.10
CA VAL A 178 12.28 -5.46 -12.75
C VAL A 178 13.41 -5.61 -11.73
N LEU A 179 13.30 -4.98 -10.55
CA LEU A 179 14.31 -5.08 -9.49
C LEU A 179 14.54 -6.53 -9.06
N LEU A 180 13.47 -7.26 -8.75
CA LEU A 180 13.55 -8.66 -8.30
C LEU A 180 14.03 -9.63 -9.39
N THR A 181 13.93 -9.26 -10.66
CA THR A 181 14.36 -10.08 -11.80
C THR A 181 15.78 -9.75 -12.26
N ALA A 182 16.15 -8.47 -12.31
CA ALA A 182 17.38 -7.99 -12.94
C ALA A 182 18.64 -8.34 -12.14
N VAL A 183 18.54 -8.45 -10.81
CA VAL A 183 19.71 -8.55 -9.92
C VAL A 183 20.56 -9.81 -10.12
N LEU A 184 20.02 -10.89 -10.68
CA LEU A 184 20.76 -12.12 -11.02
C LEU A 184 20.85 -12.38 -12.54
N ALA A 185 20.26 -11.50 -13.35
CA ALA A 185 20.26 -11.62 -14.81
C ALA A 185 21.68 -11.42 -15.40
N GLU A 186 21.97 -12.03 -16.54
CA GLU A 186 23.23 -11.84 -17.25
C GLU A 186 23.29 -10.43 -17.87
N GLY A 187 24.28 -9.62 -17.47
CA GLY A 187 24.53 -8.30 -18.05
C GLY A 187 23.87 -7.14 -17.30
N VAL A 188 23.55 -6.06 -18.02
CA VAL A 188 23.06 -4.80 -17.44
C VAL A 188 21.62 -4.55 -17.85
N THR A 189 20.78 -4.21 -16.87
CA THR A 189 19.41 -3.73 -17.08
C THR A 189 19.36 -2.22 -16.89
N GLU A 190 18.68 -1.52 -17.79
CA GLU A 190 18.33 -0.10 -17.65
C GLU A 190 16.81 0.00 -17.59
N LEU A 191 16.28 0.51 -16.47
CA LEU A 191 14.86 0.80 -16.29
C LEU A 191 14.65 2.31 -16.27
N SER A 192 14.07 2.87 -17.32
CA SER A 192 13.75 4.30 -17.41
C SER A 192 12.30 4.58 -17.01
N ASN A 193 12.07 5.75 -16.41
CA ASN A 193 10.76 6.17 -15.86
C ASN A 193 10.26 5.23 -14.76
N ALA A 194 11.17 4.82 -13.87
CA ALA A 194 10.86 3.97 -12.74
C ALA A 194 10.01 4.67 -11.67
N ALA A 195 9.31 3.87 -10.89
CA ALA A 195 8.79 4.28 -9.58
C ALA A 195 9.97 4.61 -8.65
N VAL A 196 9.80 5.62 -7.79
CA VAL A 196 10.83 6.11 -6.84
C VAL A 196 10.23 6.35 -5.46
N GLU A 197 9.10 5.70 -5.16
CA GLU A 197 8.49 5.69 -3.85
C GLU A 197 9.50 5.22 -2.79
N PRO A 198 9.40 5.67 -1.54
CA PRO A 198 10.29 5.24 -0.46
C PRO A 198 10.39 3.71 -0.33
N GLU A 199 9.31 2.99 -0.62
CA GLU A 199 9.28 1.52 -0.62
C GLU A 199 10.14 0.90 -1.74
N ILE A 200 10.29 1.58 -2.89
CA ILE A 200 11.20 1.16 -3.97
C ILE A 200 12.65 1.36 -3.53
N GLU A 201 12.97 2.54 -2.99
CA GLU A 201 14.32 2.84 -2.49
C GLU A 201 14.76 1.87 -1.39
N ASP A 202 13.85 1.52 -0.49
CA ASP A 202 14.15 0.59 0.60
C ASP A 202 14.27 -0.87 0.11
N LEU A 203 13.49 -1.27 -0.91
CA LEU A 203 13.70 -2.56 -1.60
C LEU A 203 15.08 -2.60 -2.29
N ILE A 204 15.53 -1.51 -2.91
CA ILE A 204 16.89 -1.41 -3.45
C ILE A 204 17.92 -1.57 -2.33
N CYS A 205 17.71 -0.94 -1.18
CA CYS A 205 18.58 -1.10 -0.02
C CYS A 205 18.62 -2.55 0.48
N VAL A 206 17.50 -3.27 0.48
CA VAL A 206 17.46 -4.72 0.78
C VAL A 206 18.32 -5.49 -0.22
N LEU A 207 18.11 -5.30 -1.52
CA LEU A 207 18.84 -6.02 -2.57
C LEU A 207 20.34 -5.71 -2.55
N GLN A 208 20.74 -4.46 -2.30
CA GLN A 208 22.15 -4.07 -2.16
C GLN A 208 22.80 -4.72 -0.93
N LYS A 209 22.09 -4.84 0.20
CA LYS A 209 22.58 -5.58 1.37
C LYS A 209 22.81 -7.06 1.08
N MET A 210 22.07 -7.63 0.13
CA MET A 210 22.28 -9.00 -0.35
C MET A 210 23.46 -9.11 -1.34
N GLY A 211 24.02 -7.98 -1.80
CA GLY A 211 25.15 -7.93 -2.73
C GLY A 211 24.81 -7.48 -4.16
N ALA A 212 23.60 -6.99 -4.42
CA ALA A 212 23.22 -6.50 -5.74
C ALA A 212 23.92 -5.16 -6.09
N ILE A 213 24.21 -4.96 -7.38
CA ILE A 213 24.78 -3.72 -7.90
C ILE A 213 23.68 -2.92 -8.58
N ILE A 214 23.16 -1.91 -7.88
CA ILE A 214 22.03 -1.08 -8.33
C ILE A 214 22.40 0.39 -8.18
N GLY A 215 22.22 1.17 -9.25
CA GLY A 215 22.32 2.64 -9.25
C GLY A 215 20.97 3.28 -9.58
N VAL A 216 20.69 4.43 -8.98
CA VAL A 216 19.49 5.24 -9.23
C VAL A 216 19.92 6.63 -9.68
N ASP A 217 19.58 6.96 -10.92
CA ASP A 217 19.85 8.26 -11.53
C ASP A 217 18.72 9.25 -11.18
N THR A 218 19.03 10.55 -11.21
CA THR A 218 18.07 11.62 -10.83
C THR A 218 16.85 11.73 -11.75
N ASP A 219 16.91 11.15 -12.94
CA ASP A 219 15.85 11.16 -13.95
C ASP A 219 14.91 9.95 -13.86
N ARG A 220 14.88 9.26 -12.72
CA ARG A 220 14.14 8.00 -12.48
C ARG A 220 14.64 6.83 -13.34
N THR A 221 15.90 6.86 -13.78
CA THR A 221 16.54 5.69 -14.39
C THR A 221 17.19 4.84 -13.31
N ILE A 222 16.86 3.55 -13.26
CA ILE A 222 17.52 2.57 -12.39
C ILE A 222 18.40 1.68 -13.28
N ARG A 223 19.67 1.55 -12.91
CA ARG A 223 20.66 0.69 -13.60
C ARG A 223 21.02 -0.47 -12.69
N ILE A 224 20.81 -1.69 -13.18
CA ILE A 224 21.09 -2.91 -12.41
C ILE A 224 22.13 -3.72 -13.18
N THR A 225 23.28 -3.98 -12.57
CA THR A 225 24.25 -4.96 -13.09
C THR A 225 23.98 -6.27 -12.38
N GLY A 226 23.54 -7.29 -13.13
CA GLY A 226 23.24 -8.57 -12.52
C GLY A 226 24.50 -9.28 -12.04
N VAL A 227 24.37 -9.98 -10.91
CA VAL A 227 25.46 -10.68 -10.23
C VAL A 227 25.23 -12.19 -10.26
N ASP A 228 26.26 -12.98 -9.94
CA ASP A 228 26.15 -14.45 -9.97
C ASP A 228 25.43 -15.04 -8.75
N LYS A 229 25.49 -14.36 -7.61
CA LYS A 229 24.86 -14.81 -6.37
C LYS A 229 24.53 -13.65 -5.46
N LEU A 230 23.54 -13.87 -4.60
CA LEU A 230 23.16 -12.96 -3.53
C LEU A 230 23.19 -13.71 -2.18
N GLY A 231 23.58 -13.01 -1.13
CA GLY A 231 23.53 -13.49 0.26
C GLY A 231 22.19 -13.21 0.93
N GLY A 232 22.14 -13.41 2.25
CA GLY A 232 21.03 -12.95 3.08
C GLY A 232 21.13 -11.45 3.38
N TYR A 233 20.13 -10.90 4.08
CA TYR A 233 20.16 -9.51 4.55
C TYR A 233 19.78 -9.38 6.02
N ASN A 234 20.23 -8.30 6.67
CA ASN A 234 19.64 -7.80 7.92
C ASN A 234 19.07 -6.40 7.69
N HIS A 235 17.75 -6.27 7.82
CA HIS A 235 17.05 -5.06 7.43
C HIS A 235 15.90 -4.75 8.39
N GLN A 236 15.70 -3.46 8.69
CA GLN A 236 14.54 -2.98 9.44
C GLN A 236 13.66 -2.21 8.47
N ALA A 237 12.45 -2.71 8.24
CA ALA A 237 11.53 -2.14 7.26
C ALA A 237 11.17 -0.69 7.60
N LEU A 238 11.16 0.18 6.59
CA LEU A 238 10.72 1.56 6.75
C LEU A 238 9.29 1.63 7.32
N PRO A 239 8.96 2.59 8.19
CA PRO A 239 7.63 2.69 8.79
C PRO A 239 6.52 3.03 7.78
N ASP A 240 5.28 2.60 8.05
CA ASP A 240 4.13 2.82 7.15
C ASP A 240 3.66 4.29 7.17
N ARG A 241 4.19 5.06 6.22
CA ARG A 241 3.84 6.46 5.99
C ARG A 241 2.40 6.68 5.47
N LEU A 242 1.75 5.64 4.94
CA LEU A 242 0.36 5.73 4.49
C LEU A 242 -0.59 5.60 5.68
N GLU A 243 -0.28 4.69 6.61
CA GLU A 243 -0.95 4.61 7.90
C GLU A 243 -0.79 5.91 8.70
N ALA A 244 0.44 6.42 8.80
CA ALA A 244 0.71 7.67 9.51
C ALA A 244 -0.10 8.87 8.97
N ALA A 245 -0.20 9.01 7.65
CA ALA A 245 -0.99 10.06 7.02
C ALA A 245 -2.51 9.90 7.27
N SER A 246 -2.98 8.65 7.40
CA SER A 246 -4.37 8.36 7.70
C SER A 246 -4.72 8.76 9.14
N TRP A 247 -3.89 8.42 10.12
CA TRP A 247 -4.03 8.89 11.50
C TRP A 247 -3.91 10.42 11.61
N ALA A 248 -2.98 11.04 10.89
CA ALA A 248 -2.88 12.50 10.84
C ALA A 248 -4.19 13.13 10.34
N SER A 249 -4.77 12.58 9.26
CA SER A 249 -6.05 13.05 8.73
C SER A 249 -7.21 12.83 9.71
N ALA A 250 -7.17 11.73 10.48
CA ALA A 250 -8.13 11.48 11.56
C ALA A 250 -8.03 12.53 12.67
N ALA A 251 -6.83 12.93 13.06
CA ALA A 251 -6.62 14.03 14.02
C ALA A 251 -7.26 15.34 13.52
N LEU A 252 -7.17 15.64 12.22
CA LEU A 252 -7.85 16.81 11.66
C LEU A 252 -9.37 16.67 11.66
N ALA A 253 -9.89 15.55 11.14
CA ALA A 253 -11.32 15.34 10.96
C ALA A 253 -12.08 15.28 12.30
N THR A 254 -11.43 14.81 13.36
CA THR A 254 -12.04 14.68 14.70
C THR A 254 -11.70 15.83 15.65
N GLY A 255 -10.85 16.78 15.23
CA GLY A 255 -10.34 17.83 16.11
C GLY A 255 -9.39 17.32 17.21
N GLY A 256 -8.72 16.20 16.96
CA GLY A 256 -7.86 15.49 17.91
C GLY A 256 -6.37 15.88 17.90
N ASN A 257 -5.58 15.13 18.66
CA ASN A 257 -4.13 15.25 18.84
C ASN A 257 -3.49 13.86 18.98
N ILE A 258 -2.85 13.39 17.90
CA ILE A 258 -2.32 12.04 17.80
C ILE A 258 -0.81 12.10 17.61
N TYR A 259 -0.07 11.43 18.49
CA TYR A 259 1.34 11.15 18.29
C TYR A 259 1.52 9.82 17.55
N VAL A 260 2.18 9.86 16.39
CA VAL A 260 2.43 8.69 15.54
C VAL A 260 3.89 8.32 15.64
N ARG A 261 4.21 7.39 16.54
CA ARG A 261 5.55 6.85 16.69
C ARG A 261 5.93 6.02 15.45
N GLY A 262 7.13 6.28 14.93
CA GLY A 262 7.64 5.71 13.69
C GLY A 262 7.36 6.56 12.46
N ALA A 263 6.50 7.58 12.51
CA ALA A 263 6.32 8.49 11.38
C ALA A 263 7.62 9.25 11.08
N GLN A 264 7.99 9.38 9.80
CA GLN A 264 9.25 9.98 9.40
C GLN A 264 9.02 11.18 8.48
N GLN A 265 9.65 12.31 8.80
CA GLN A 265 9.48 13.56 8.04
C GLN A 265 9.88 13.40 6.57
N ARG A 266 11.01 12.75 6.31
CA ARG A 266 11.60 12.65 4.96
C ARG A 266 10.65 11.96 3.97
N SER A 267 10.00 10.87 4.38
CA SER A 267 9.08 10.10 3.52
C SER A 267 7.68 10.75 3.40
N MET A 268 7.37 11.73 4.24
CA MET A 268 6.07 12.39 4.32
C MET A 268 6.11 13.89 3.95
N MET A 269 7.23 14.41 3.48
CA MET A 269 7.45 15.86 3.29
C MET A 269 6.33 16.57 2.53
N THR A 270 5.88 16.00 1.40
CA THR A 270 4.78 16.54 0.60
C THR A 270 3.44 16.52 1.35
N PHE A 271 3.14 15.42 2.04
CA PHE A 271 1.94 15.31 2.87
C PHE A 271 1.93 16.35 4.00
N LEU A 272 3.04 16.53 4.70
CA LEU A 272 3.16 17.48 5.81
C LEU A 272 2.88 18.93 5.37
N ASN A 273 3.35 19.31 4.19
CA ASN A 273 3.04 20.62 3.63
C ASN A 273 1.55 20.78 3.32
N THR A 274 0.90 19.75 2.75
CA THR A 274 -0.54 19.76 2.50
C THR A 274 -1.33 19.80 3.80
N TYR A 275 -0.96 18.99 4.79
CA TYR A 275 -1.56 18.94 6.12
C TYR A 275 -1.57 20.33 6.78
N ARG A 276 -0.45 21.05 6.72
CA ARG A 276 -0.35 22.42 7.22
C ARG A 276 -1.18 23.43 6.42
N LYS A 277 -1.26 23.30 5.10
CA LYS A 277 -2.08 24.18 4.24
C LYS A 277 -3.57 24.06 4.57
N VAL A 278 -4.04 22.85 4.88
CA VAL A 278 -5.42 22.59 5.32
C VAL A 278 -5.70 23.21 6.70
N GLY A 279 -4.67 23.41 7.53
CA GLY A 279 -4.79 24.05 8.84
C GLY A 279 -4.36 23.18 10.01
N GLY A 280 -3.85 21.98 9.75
CA GLY A 280 -3.27 21.11 10.78
C GLY A 280 -1.91 21.60 11.26
N ALA A 281 -1.57 21.27 12.49
CA ALA A 281 -0.27 21.52 13.06
C ALA A 281 0.44 20.20 13.41
N PHE A 282 1.76 20.22 13.32
CA PHE A 282 2.56 19.04 13.63
C PHE A 282 3.90 19.41 14.25
N GLU A 283 4.43 18.48 15.03
CA GLU A 283 5.72 18.54 15.72
C GLU A 283 6.47 17.23 15.45
N ILE A 284 7.78 17.32 15.28
CA ILE A 284 8.62 16.20 14.85
C ILE A 284 9.72 16.04 15.89
N ASP A 285 9.93 14.82 16.34
CA ASP A 285 11.08 14.42 17.15
C ASP A 285 11.77 13.21 16.49
N ASP A 286 12.73 12.61 17.21
CA ASP A 286 13.51 11.48 16.71
C ASP A 286 12.70 10.18 16.62
N GLU A 287 11.57 10.07 17.31
CA GLU A 287 10.79 8.84 17.45
C GLU A 287 9.50 8.86 16.63
N GLY A 288 9.02 10.03 16.18
CA GLY A 288 7.77 10.13 15.44
C GLY A 288 7.33 11.56 15.11
N ILE A 289 6.04 11.69 14.80
CA ILE A 289 5.40 12.97 14.47
C ILE A 289 4.09 13.09 15.25
N ARG A 290 3.93 14.19 15.98
CA ARG A 290 2.65 14.63 16.56
C ARG A 290 1.84 15.38 15.52
N PHE A 291 0.58 15.03 15.35
CA PHE A 291 -0.38 15.70 14.46
C PHE A 291 -1.58 16.17 15.27
N TRP A 292 -1.99 17.42 15.14
CA TRP A 292 -3.17 17.92 15.83
C TRP A 292 -3.91 19.00 15.05
N HIS A 293 -5.19 19.17 15.38
CA HIS A 293 -5.96 20.34 14.99
C HIS A 293 -5.68 21.48 16.00
N PRO A 294 -5.08 22.61 15.60
CA PRO A 294 -4.70 23.70 16.52
C PRO A 294 -5.89 24.60 16.95
N GLY A 295 -7.13 24.19 16.72
CA GLY A 295 -8.32 25.05 16.73
C GLY A 295 -8.49 25.92 15.47
N GLY A 296 -9.63 26.62 15.37
CA GLY A 296 -9.98 27.47 14.22
C GLY A 296 -10.59 26.71 13.02
N PRO A 297 -10.94 27.39 11.92
CA PRO A 297 -11.48 26.74 10.74
C PRO A 297 -10.39 26.10 9.87
N LEU A 298 -10.65 24.88 9.39
CA LEU A 298 -9.85 24.27 8.33
C LEU A 298 -10.09 24.99 6.99
N LYS A 299 -9.08 24.98 6.12
CA LYS A 299 -9.02 25.72 4.86
C LYS A 299 -9.18 24.77 3.68
N ALA A 300 -10.07 25.14 2.77
CA ALA A 300 -10.19 24.45 1.50
C ALA A 300 -8.90 24.58 0.66
N ILE A 301 -8.58 23.53 -0.10
CA ILE A 301 -7.39 23.49 -0.96
C ILE A 301 -7.72 22.90 -2.34
N ALA A 302 -6.89 23.24 -3.33
CA ALA A 302 -6.78 22.45 -4.55
C ALA A 302 -5.65 21.42 -4.37
N LEU A 303 -5.96 20.17 -4.67
CA LEU A 303 -5.09 19.01 -4.50
C LEU A 303 -5.10 18.19 -5.78
N GLU A 304 -3.92 17.78 -6.22
CA GLU A 304 -3.75 16.86 -7.34
C GLU A 304 -2.85 15.72 -6.90
N THR A 305 -3.26 14.48 -7.16
CA THR A 305 -2.42 13.31 -6.88
C THR A 305 -1.35 13.16 -7.96
N ASP A 306 -0.21 12.59 -7.59
CA ASP A 306 0.88 12.27 -8.49
C ASP A 306 1.71 11.10 -7.89
N VAL A 307 2.66 10.56 -8.66
CA VAL A 307 3.66 9.61 -8.16
C VAL A 307 4.67 10.30 -7.24
N HIS A 308 5.38 9.53 -6.40
CA HIS A 308 6.42 10.10 -5.55
C HIS A 308 7.46 10.87 -6.38
N PRO A 309 7.89 12.10 -5.98
CA PRO A 309 7.68 12.77 -4.69
C PRO A 309 6.42 13.66 -4.58
N GLY A 310 5.51 13.61 -5.57
CA GLY A 310 4.25 14.34 -5.54
C GLY A 310 3.27 13.84 -4.45
N PHE A 311 2.08 14.45 -4.40
CA PHE A 311 1.09 14.08 -3.40
C PHE A 311 0.48 12.72 -3.75
N GLN A 312 0.67 11.73 -2.89
CA GLN A 312 0.30 10.37 -3.24
C GLN A 312 -1.20 10.12 -3.14
N THR A 313 -1.70 9.38 -4.12
CA THR A 313 -3.09 8.93 -4.22
C THR A 313 -3.59 8.19 -2.98
N ASP A 314 -2.73 7.46 -2.25
CA ASP A 314 -3.12 6.77 -1.01
C ASP A 314 -3.37 7.73 0.18
N TRP A 315 -2.85 8.96 0.13
CA TRP A 315 -3.16 10.00 1.13
C TRP A 315 -4.46 10.76 0.83
N GLN A 316 -4.98 10.65 -0.39
CA GLN A 316 -6.10 11.44 -0.87
C GLN A 316 -7.39 11.12 -0.10
N GLN A 317 -7.75 9.84 0.01
CA GLN A 317 -9.02 9.40 0.59
C GLN A 317 -9.20 9.85 2.06
N PRO A 318 -8.24 9.62 2.99
CA PRO A 318 -8.40 10.07 4.37
C PRO A 318 -8.37 11.60 4.49
N LEU A 319 -7.58 12.29 3.66
CA LEU A 319 -7.53 13.75 3.66
C LEU A 319 -8.86 14.36 3.19
N VAL A 320 -9.55 13.75 2.21
CA VAL A 320 -10.86 14.23 1.74
C VAL A 320 -11.88 14.24 2.87
N VAL A 321 -11.84 13.27 3.79
CA VAL A 321 -12.71 13.29 4.98
C VAL A 321 -12.46 14.56 5.80
N ALA A 322 -11.20 14.91 6.07
CA ALA A 322 -10.87 16.17 6.73
C ALA A 322 -11.29 17.41 5.92
N LEU A 323 -11.22 17.35 4.57
CA LEU A 323 -11.67 18.46 3.70
C LEU A 323 -13.18 18.67 3.72
N THR A 324 -14.00 17.67 4.06
CA THR A 324 -15.45 17.89 4.31
C THR A 324 -15.68 18.85 5.48
N GLN A 325 -14.72 18.95 6.41
CA GLN A 325 -14.76 19.86 7.55
C GLN A 325 -14.14 21.24 7.25
N ALA A 326 -13.55 21.41 6.06
CA ALA A 326 -12.87 22.65 5.67
C ALA A 326 -13.84 23.69 5.11
N SER A 327 -13.59 24.97 5.43
CA SER A 327 -14.40 26.08 4.93
C SER A 327 -14.06 26.41 3.48
N GLY A 328 -15.09 26.35 2.61
CA GLY A 328 -14.98 26.69 1.19
C GLY A 328 -15.06 25.46 0.27
N LEU A 329 -14.57 25.64 -0.96
CA LEU A 329 -14.56 24.60 -1.99
C LEU A 329 -13.16 24.02 -2.16
N SER A 330 -12.98 22.75 -1.84
CA SER A 330 -11.76 22.00 -2.15
C SER A 330 -11.90 21.28 -3.47
N ILE A 331 -10.82 21.23 -4.25
CA ILE A 331 -10.76 20.50 -5.52
C ILE A 331 -9.76 19.38 -5.34
N VAL A 332 -10.14 18.15 -5.72
CA VAL A 332 -9.29 16.97 -5.62
C VAL A 332 -9.25 16.30 -6.98
N HIS A 333 -8.08 16.23 -7.61
CA HIS A 333 -7.86 15.61 -8.91
C HIS A 333 -7.03 14.33 -8.75
N GLU A 334 -7.60 13.18 -9.11
CA GLU A 334 -6.96 11.86 -9.08
C GLU A 334 -6.35 11.54 -10.46
N THR A 335 -5.02 11.42 -10.51
CA THR A 335 -4.25 11.19 -11.76
C THR A 335 -3.59 9.80 -11.82
N VAL A 336 -3.63 9.03 -10.74
CA VAL A 336 -2.94 7.73 -10.62
C VAL A 336 -3.86 6.57 -10.97
N TYR A 337 -5.14 6.63 -10.59
CA TYR A 337 -6.12 5.55 -10.78
C TYR A 337 -7.40 6.00 -11.47
N GLU A 338 -7.98 5.12 -12.29
CA GLU A 338 -9.18 5.39 -13.10
C GLU A 338 -10.47 5.54 -12.28
N SER A 339 -10.54 4.90 -11.11
CA SER A 339 -11.77 4.84 -10.31
C SER A 339 -11.46 4.80 -8.81
N ARG A 340 -10.90 5.88 -8.26
CA ARG A 340 -10.53 5.96 -6.83
C ARG A 340 -11.41 6.86 -5.97
N LEU A 341 -12.37 7.54 -6.57
CA LEU A 341 -13.27 8.45 -5.86
C LEU A 341 -14.57 7.77 -5.36
N GLY A 342 -14.66 6.44 -5.42
CA GLY A 342 -15.88 5.71 -5.03
C GLY A 342 -16.35 5.96 -3.58
N PHE A 343 -15.41 6.21 -2.66
CA PHE A 343 -15.69 6.47 -1.25
C PHE A 343 -16.51 7.75 -1.00
N THR A 344 -16.53 8.69 -1.94
CA THR A 344 -17.27 9.95 -1.78
C THR A 344 -18.78 9.74 -1.76
N SER A 345 -19.27 8.64 -2.34
CA SER A 345 -20.69 8.27 -2.29
C SER A 345 -21.16 8.04 -0.85
N ALA A 346 -20.36 7.32 -0.05
CA ALA A 346 -20.64 7.09 1.36
C ALA A 346 -20.54 8.38 2.19
N LEU A 347 -19.55 9.24 1.90
CA LEU A 347 -19.48 10.55 2.55
C LEU A 347 -20.72 11.40 2.26
N ASN A 348 -21.24 11.38 1.03
CA ASN A 348 -22.48 12.07 0.69
C ASN A 348 -23.70 11.46 1.40
N GLN A 349 -23.74 10.14 1.62
CA GLN A 349 -24.79 9.50 2.44
C GLN A 349 -24.74 9.98 3.89
N MET A 350 -23.54 10.28 4.41
CA MET A 350 -23.33 10.92 5.72
C MET A 350 -23.58 12.43 5.71
N GLY A 351 -24.06 13.00 4.59
CA GLY A 351 -24.44 14.41 4.48
C GLY A 351 -23.40 15.33 3.83
N ALA A 352 -22.23 14.83 3.43
CA ALA A 352 -21.24 15.63 2.71
C ALA A 352 -21.79 16.20 1.38
N HIS A 353 -21.19 17.30 0.93
CA HIS A 353 -21.48 17.90 -0.37
C HIS A 353 -20.28 17.70 -1.31
N ILE A 354 -20.21 16.52 -1.93
CA ILE A 354 -19.14 16.16 -2.87
C ILE A 354 -19.73 15.90 -4.25
N GLN A 355 -19.25 16.64 -5.26
CA GLN A 355 -19.62 16.43 -6.65
C GLN A 355 -18.43 15.91 -7.45
N LEU A 356 -18.65 14.83 -8.20
CA LEU A 356 -17.64 14.25 -9.09
C LEU A 356 -17.76 14.82 -10.50
N TYR A 357 -16.62 15.02 -11.15
CA TYR A 357 -16.50 15.57 -12.50
C TYR A 357 -15.63 14.66 -13.37
N ARG A 358 -15.97 14.62 -14.66
CA ARG A 358 -15.16 13.90 -15.67
C ARG A 358 -13.99 14.74 -16.15
N GLU A 359 -14.15 16.05 -16.06
CA GLU A 359 -13.11 17.02 -16.32
C GLU A 359 -11.99 16.88 -15.29
N CYS A 360 -10.76 16.89 -15.78
CA CYS A 360 -9.57 16.97 -14.95
C CYS A 360 -9.43 18.42 -14.49
N LEU A 361 -9.84 18.72 -13.25
CA LEU A 361 -9.86 20.07 -12.67
C LEU A 361 -8.51 20.49 -12.05
N GLY A 362 -7.47 19.69 -12.27
CA GLY A 362 -6.11 20.00 -11.83
C GLY A 362 -5.28 20.73 -12.88
N GLY A 363 -4.07 21.12 -12.49
CA GLY A 363 -3.17 21.90 -13.33
C GLY A 363 -2.31 21.06 -14.28
N SER A 364 -2.13 19.77 -13.99
CA SER A 364 -1.25 18.90 -14.76
C SER A 364 -2.02 18.07 -15.79
N ALA A 365 -1.31 17.65 -16.84
CA ALA A 365 -1.85 16.71 -17.81
C ALA A 365 -2.17 15.37 -17.13
N CYS A 366 -3.46 15.03 -17.06
CA CYS A 366 -3.89 13.72 -16.56
C CYS A 366 -3.56 12.65 -17.61
N ARG A 367 -2.83 11.58 -17.22
CA ARG A 367 -2.50 10.44 -18.11
C ARG A 367 -3.73 9.75 -18.72
N PHE A 368 -4.89 9.92 -18.10
CA PHE A 368 -6.15 9.37 -18.58
C PHE A 368 -6.90 10.36 -19.48
N GLY A 369 -6.55 11.64 -19.46
CA GLY A 369 -7.14 12.68 -20.31
C GLY A 369 -8.68 12.70 -20.27
N GLN A 370 -9.29 13.02 -21.42
CA GLN A 370 -10.74 13.04 -21.59
C GLN A 370 -11.34 11.65 -21.87
N ARG A 371 -10.83 10.59 -21.21
CA ARG A 371 -11.39 9.22 -21.33
C ARG A 371 -12.66 9.02 -20.50
N ASN A 372 -13.33 10.10 -20.11
CA ASN A 372 -14.61 10.13 -19.39
C ASN A 372 -14.60 9.45 -18.00
N PHE A 373 -13.47 9.36 -17.31
CA PHE A 373 -13.46 8.87 -15.94
C PHE A 373 -13.79 9.98 -14.93
N LEU A 374 -14.41 9.64 -13.80
CA LEU A 374 -14.69 10.57 -12.71
C LEU A 374 -13.42 10.79 -11.87
N HIS A 375 -12.60 11.75 -12.29
CA HIS A 375 -11.26 11.99 -11.73
C HIS A 375 -11.16 13.23 -10.86
N SER A 376 -12.16 14.11 -10.89
CA SER A 376 -12.15 15.25 -10.00
C SER A 376 -13.31 15.20 -9.03
N ALA A 377 -13.07 15.58 -7.79
CA ALA A 377 -14.09 15.84 -6.78
C ALA A 377 -14.02 17.30 -6.36
N VAL A 378 -15.17 17.98 -6.33
CA VAL A 378 -15.34 19.27 -5.65
C VAL A 378 -16.04 18.99 -4.33
N VAL A 379 -15.37 19.33 -3.23
CA VAL A 379 -15.83 19.11 -1.86
C VAL A 379 -16.20 20.47 -1.26
N SER A 380 -17.47 20.66 -0.92
CA SER A 380 -17.96 21.89 -0.29
C SER A 380 -18.15 21.69 1.20
N GLY A 381 -17.39 22.43 2.01
CA GLY A 381 -17.50 22.39 3.47
C GLY A 381 -17.60 23.79 4.11
N PRO A 382 -17.76 23.85 5.45
CA PRO A 382 -17.78 22.70 6.35
C PRO A 382 -19.12 21.95 6.30
N THR A 383 -19.10 20.63 6.46
CA THR A 383 -20.30 19.78 6.59
C THR A 383 -20.22 18.97 7.87
N LYS A 384 -21.28 19.03 8.69
CA LYS A 384 -21.46 18.11 9.81
C LYS A 384 -21.86 16.73 9.29
N LEU A 385 -20.92 15.79 9.27
CA LEU A 385 -21.23 14.40 8.93
C LEU A 385 -22.17 13.79 9.97
N GLN A 386 -23.08 12.93 9.54
CA GLN A 386 -24.03 12.22 10.38
C GLN A 386 -23.76 10.72 10.34
N GLY A 387 -24.03 10.03 11.45
CA GLY A 387 -23.89 8.58 11.54
C GLY A 387 -24.70 7.84 10.48
N ALA A 388 -24.13 6.79 9.90
CA ALA A 388 -24.73 6.01 8.83
C ALA A 388 -24.30 4.54 8.85
N ASP A 389 -24.99 3.72 8.06
CA ASP A 389 -24.57 2.35 7.77
C ASP A 389 -23.57 2.35 6.62
N LEU A 390 -22.34 1.95 6.90
CA LEU A 390 -21.21 2.01 5.99
C LEU A 390 -20.69 0.61 5.70
N VAL A 391 -20.50 0.28 4.43
CA VAL A 391 -19.85 -0.96 4.00
C VAL A 391 -18.47 -0.62 3.46
N ILE A 392 -17.42 -1.15 4.08
CA ILE A 392 -16.06 -1.02 3.58
C ILE A 392 -15.91 -1.94 2.35
N PRO A 393 -15.67 -1.39 1.14
CA PRO A 393 -15.58 -2.22 -0.06
C PRO A 393 -14.18 -2.83 -0.23
N ASP A 394 -13.14 -2.18 0.31
CA ASP A 394 -11.75 -2.57 0.15
C ASP A 394 -10.83 -1.97 1.23
N LEU A 395 -9.60 -2.48 1.32
CA LEU A 395 -8.57 -2.04 2.28
C LEU A 395 -8.15 -0.57 2.08
N ARG A 396 -8.04 -0.09 0.84
CA ARG A 396 -7.42 1.20 0.50
C ARG A 396 -8.35 2.37 0.82
N GLY A 397 -9.64 2.21 0.56
CA GLY A 397 -10.67 3.16 1.01
C GLY A 397 -11.10 2.95 2.46
N GLY A 398 -11.02 1.72 2.99
CA GLY A 398 -11.64 1.34 4.26
C GLY A 398 -11.32 2.23 5.46
N PHE A 399 -10.08 2.73 5.56
CA PHE A 399 -9.72 3.62 6.65
C PHE A 399 -10.47 4.98 6.56
N SER A 400 -10.71 5.50 5.36
CA SER A 400 -11.46 6.75 5.17
C SER A 400 -12.92 6.65 5.60
N TYR A 401 -13.56 5.50 5.39
CA TYR A 401 -14.93 5.27 5.89
C TYR A 401 -14.98 5.33 7.41
N LEU A 402 -13.99 4.72 8.08
CA LEU A 402 -13.93 4.77 9.53
C LEU A 402 -13.60 6.18 10.04
N ILE A 403 -12.67 6.90 9.42
CA ILE A 403 -12.39 8.30 9.80
C ILE A 403 -13.66 9.15 9.69
N ALA A 404 -14.48 8.92 8.66
CA ALA A 404 -15.76 9.60 8.51
C ALA A 404 -16.74 9.23 9.64
N ALA A 405 -16.84 7.95 9.99
CA ALA A 405 -17.66 7.49 11.12
C ALA A 405 -17.20 8.08 12.46
N LEU A 406 -15.89 8.18 12.69
CA LEU A 406 -15.29 8.78 13.89
C LEU A 406 -15.55 10.29 13.97
N ALA A 407 -15.56 10.98 12.84
CA ALA A 407 -15.81 12.42 12.76
C ALA A 407 -17.31 12.80 12.78
N ALA A 408 -18.22 11.85 12.53
CA ALA A 408 -19.64 12.12 12.39
C ALA A 408 -20.36 12.34 13.73
N GLU A 409 -21.44 13.13 13.72
CA GLU A 409 -22.38 13.21 14.83
C GLU A 409 -23.27 11.94 14.86
N GLY A 410 -23.36 11.28 16.01
CA GLY A 410 -24.18 10.09 16.21
C GLY A 410 -23.41 8.78 16.08
N THR A 411 -24.14 7.68 15.85
CA THR A 411 -23.58 6.33 15.77
C THR A 411 -23.59 5.83 14.33
N SER A 412 -22.45 5.37 13.82
CA SER A 412 -22.34 4.67 12.54
C SER A 412 -22.22 3.16 12.74
N ARG A 413 -22.75 2.37 11.81
CA ARG A 413 -22.55 0.91 11.76
C ARG A 413 -21.58 0.61 10.61
N VAL A 414 -20.38 0.15 10.92
CA VAL A 414 -19.33 -0.08 9.93
C VAL A 414 -19.14 -1.57 9.71
N HIS A 415 -19.48 -2.02 8.49
CA HIS A 415 -19.36 -3.41 8.05
C HIS A 415 -18.04 -3.63 7.29
N GLY A 416 -17.52 -4.86 7.33
CA GLY A 416 -16.30 -5.25 6.60
C GLY A 416 -15.01 -4.76 7.25
N ILE A 417 -14.98 -4.66 8.59
CA ILE A 417 -13.82 -4.19 9.35
C ILE A 417 -12.61 -5.14 9.21
N ASP A 418 -12.87 -6.43 8.95
CA ASP A 418 -11.86 -7.45 8.66
C ASP A 418 -10.99 -7.10 7.43
N LEU A 419 -11.53 -6.32 6.49
CA LEU A 419 -10.77 -5.81 5.34
C LEU A 419 -9.70 -4.80 5.75
N ILE A 420 -9.87 -4.07 6.86
CA ILE A 420 -8.85 -3.16 7.39
C ILE A 420 -7.65 -3.96 7.95
N ASN A 421 -7.91 -5.09 8.62
CA ASN A 421 -6.88 -5.98 9.16
C ASN A 421 -5.96 -6.57 8.06
N ARG A 422 -6.33 -6.44 6.78
CA ARG A 422 -5.45 -6.81 5.67
C ARG A 422 -4.19 -5.96 5.57
N GLY A 423 -4.24 -4.71 6.05
CA GLY A 423 -3.14 -3.76 5.86
C GLY A 423 -2.80 -2.91 7.07
N TYR A 424 -3.51 -3.04 8.19
CA TYR A 424 -3.22 -2.31 9.42
C TYR A 424 -3.23 -3.28 10.61
N GLU A 425 -2.10 -3.37 11.32
CA GLU A 425 -1.94 -4.19 12.51
C GLU A 425 -2.61 -3.52 13.73
N ASN A 426 -3.20 -4.35 14.62
CA ASN A 426 -3.75 -3.95 15.91
C ASN A 426 -4.67 -2.73 15.85
N PHE A 427 -5.46 -2.68 14.78
CA PHE A 427 -6.21 -1.49 14.44
C PHE A 427 -7.26 -1.13 15.50
N MET A 428 -7.94 -2.13 16.08
CA MET A 428 -8.90 -1.94 17.17
C MET A 428 -8.23 -1.43 18.46
N GLU A 429 -7.05 -1.94 18.80
CA GLU A 429 -6.29 -1.50 19.97
C GLU A 429 -5.92 -0.02 19.83
N LYS A 430 -5.42 0.38 18.65
CA LYS A 430 -5.11 1.78 18.33
C LYS A 430 -6.31 2.71 18.47
N LEU A 431 -7.50 2.27 18.05
CA LEU A 431 -8.73 3.07 18.25
C LEU A 431 -9.00 3.30 19.74
N VAL A 432 -8.91 2.26 20.56
CA VAL A 432 -9.13 2.34 22.01
C VAL A 432 -8.06 3.20 22.67
N GLU A 433 -6.78 3.04 22.30
CA GLU A 433 -5.65 3.85 22.79
C GLU A 433 -5.83 5.35 22.48
N LEU A 434 -6.50 5.67 21.38
CA LEU A 434 -6.82 7.04 20.99
C LEU A 434 -8.14 7.58 21.57
N GLY A 435 -8.80 6.81 22.45
CA GLY A 435 -10.05 7.21 23.08
C GLY A 435 -11.28 7.16 22.16
N ALA A 436 -11.21 6.45 21.03
CA ALA A 436 -12.36 6.25 20.17
C ALA A 436 -13.44 5.44 20.90
N LYS A 437 -14.70 5.88 20.79
CA LYS A 437 -15.85 5.18 21.35
C LYS A 437 -16.40 4.20 20.33
N VAL A 438 -15.98 2.94 20.44
CA VAL A 438 -16.35 1.87 19.52
C VAL A 438 -16.83 0.64 20.26
N GLU A 439 -17.81 -0.07 19.70
CA GLU A 439 -18.39 -1.27 20.27
C GLU A 439 -18.51 -2.36 19.20
N LEU A 440 -18.10 -3.58 19.54
CA LEU A 440 -18.47 -4.77 18.78
C LEU A 440 -19.72 -5.34 19.45
N PRO A 441 -20.91 -5.29 18.82
CA PRO A 441 -22.10 -5.93 19.35
C PRO A 441 -21.78 -7.41 19.57
N ALA A 442 -22.11 -7.93 20.76
CA ALA A 442 -22.07 -9.37 20.97
C ALA A 442 -23.00 -9.99 19.92
N GLY A 443 -22.46 -10.87 19.06
CA GLY A 443 -23.25 -11.49 18.00
C GLY A 443 -24.48 -12.15 18.60
N ASP A 444 -25.65 -11.89 18.02
CA ASP A 444 -26.84 -12.68 18.29
C ASP A 444 -26.50 -14.13 17.94
N LEU A 445 -26.28 -14.95 18.97
CA LEU A 445 -26.29 -16.40 18.85
C LEU A 445 -27.69 -16.80 18.41
N VAL A 446 -27.90 -16.98 17.11
CA VAL A 446 -29.07 -17.69 16.55
C VAL A 446 -28.60 -18.97 15.90
#